data_AF-A0A938E5V2-F1
#
_entry.id   AF-A0A938E5V2-F1
#
_cell.length_a   1.000
_cell.length_b   1.000
_cell.length_c   1.000
_cell.angle_alpha   90.00
_cell.angle_beta   90.00
_cell.angle_gamma   90.00
#
_symmetry.space_group_name_H-M   'P 1'
#
loop_
_entity.id
_entity.type
_entity.pdbx_description
1 polymer ?
#
loop_
_entity_poly.entity_id
_entity_poly.type
_entity_poly.pdbx_seq_one_letter_code
_entity_poly.pdbx_strand_id
1 'polypeptide(L)'
;MTEPAVMVLDKVKVNGAAATVYLFTDRLVVRTEDDEQEICVGEIARVATKGTVRTGTVTVGLADGGLLAIRGLRLRDARLAHRTLVRLAGGRDH
;
A
#
# COMPACT_ATOMS: atom_id res chain seq x y z
N MET A 1 -11.14 20.26 2.48
CA MET A 1 -10.30 20.21 1.26
C MET A 1 -9.80 18.78 1.15
N THR A 2 -10.13 18.06 0.09
CA THR A 2 -9.72 16.66 -0.07
C THR A 2 -8.24 16.64 -0.47
N GLU A 3 -7.36 16.16 0.40
CA GLU A 3 -5.95 16.02 0.07
C GLU A 3 -5.80 15.09 -1.15
N PRO A 4 -5.02 15.48 -2.18
CA PRO A 4 -4.81 14.60 -3.32
C PRO A 4 -3.99 13.38 -2.90
N ALA A 5 -4.41 12.20 -3.33
CA ALA A 5 -3.65 10.98 -3.12
C ALA A 5 -2.25 11.12 -3.76
N VAL A 6 -1.20 10.81 -3.00
CA VAL A 6 0.19 10.85 -3.49
C VAL A 6 0.45 9.75 -4.53
N MET A 7 -0.34 8.67 -4.47
CA MET A 7 -0.26 7.55 -5.39
C MET A 7 -1.60 6.82 -5.43
N VAL A 8 -2.00 6.39 -6.62
CA VAL A 8 -3.17 5.53 -6.82
C VAL A 8 -2.72 4.28 -7.55
N LEU A 9 -3.08 3.12 -7.01
CA LEU A 9 -2.80 1.81 -7.58
C LEU A 9 -4.14 1.19 -7.98
N ASP A 10 -4.48 1.27 -9.27
CA ASP A 10 -5.69 0.67 -9.83
C ASP A 10 -5.47 -0.77 -10.28
N LYS A 11 -6.56 -1.54 -10.40
CA LYS A 11 -6.57 -2.95 -10.87
C LYS A 11 -5.64 -3.87 -10.08
N VAL A 12 -5.50 -3.62 -8.78
CA VAL A 12 -4.73 -4.48 -7.88
C VAL A 12 -5.66 -5.46 -7.18
N LYS A 13 -5.07 -6.45 -6.53
CA LYS A 13 -5.78 -7.36 -5.63
C LYS A 13 -5.25 -7.22 -4.22
N VAL A 14 -6.09 -6.87 -3.25
CA VAL A 14 -5.73 -6.86 -1.84
C VAL A 14 -6.38 -8.04 -1.16
N ASN A 15 -5.57 -8.89 -0.51
CA ASN A 15 -6.03 -10.12 0.15
C ASN A 15 -6.87 -11.06 -0.75
N GLY A 16 -6.71 -10.96 -2.07
CA GLY A 16 -7.40 -11.78 -3.07
C GLY A 16 -8.58 -11.08 -3.76
N ALA A 17 -9.12 -10.01 -3.17
CA ALA A 17 -10.22 -9.21 -3.73
C ALA A 17 -9.69 -8.12 -4.67
N ALA A 18 -10.43 -7.81 -5.74
CA ALA A 18 -10.12 -6.67 -6.59
C ALA A 18 -10.28 -5.37 -5.80
N ALA A 19 -9.25 -4.52 -5.85
CA ALA A 19 -9.20 -3.32 -5.04
C ALA A 19 -8.46 -2.20 -5.77
N THR A 20 -8.70 -0.98 -5.31
CA THR A 20 -7.93 0.21 -5.64
C THR A 20 -7.29 0.73 -4.36
N VAL A 21 -5.99 0.94 -4.38
CA VAL A 21 -5.26 1.46 -3.22
C VAL A 21 -4.91 2.92 -3.46
N TYR A 22 -5.37 3.78 -2.56
CA TYR A 22 -5.07 5.19 -2.52
C TYR A 22 -4.07 5.43 -1.40
N LEU A 23 -2.90 5.95 -1.77
CA LEU A 23 -1.89 6.34 -0.83
C LEU A 23 -1.99 7.83 -0.56
N PHE A 24 -2.06 8.22 0.69
CA PHE A 24 -1.94 9.60 1.16
C PHE A 24 -0.67 9.74 1.99
N THR A 25 -0.36 10.96 2.39
CA THR A 25 0.81 11.28 3.23
C THR A 25 0.70 10.70 4.64
N ASP A 26 -0.50 10.70 5.22
CA ASP A 26 -0.76 10.25 6.59
C ASP A 26 -1.44 8.87 6.67
N ARG A 27 -2.08 8.42 5.59
CA ARG A 27 -2.90 7.19 5.58
C ARG A 27 -2.90 6.49 4.22
N LEU A 28 -3.28 5.23 4.24
CA LEU A 28 -3.48 4.36 3.09
C LEU A 28 -4.93 3.89 3.10
N VAL A 29 -5.64 4.09 2.00
CA VAL A 29 -7.02 3.64 1.85
C VAL A 29 -7.06 2.53 0.81
N VAL A 30 -7.55 1.37 1.21
CA VAL A 30 -7.85 0.26 0.31
C VAL A 30 -9.35 0.24 0.08
N ARG A 31 -9.74 0.50 -1.16
CA ARG A 31 -11.13 0.41 -1.58
C ARG A 31 -11.36 -0.85 -2.39
N THR A 32 -12.17 -1.75 -1.87
CA THR A 32 -12.68 -2.92 -2.60
C THR A 32 -14.09 -2.63 -3.10
N GLU A 33 -14.70 -3.56 -3.85
CA GLU A 33 -16.12 -3.42 -4.24
C GLU A 33 -17.08 -3.50 -3.05
N ASP A 34 -16.71 -4.27 -2.01
CA ASP A 34 -17.59 -4.57 -0.87
C ASP A 34 -17.31 -3.65 0.33
N ASP A 35 -16.04 -3.26 0.51
CA ASP A 35 -15.57 -2.58 1.72
C ASP A 35 -14.47 -1.54 1.43
N GLU A 36 -14.35 -0.54 2.29
CA GLU A 36 -13.27 0.46 2.29
C GLU A 36 -12.51 0.43 3.61
N GLN A 37 -11.24 0.05 3.54
CA GLN A 37 -10.35 -0.04 4.69
C GLN A 37 -9.33 1.09 4.69
N GLU A 38 -9.35 1.92 5.74
CA GLU A 38 -8.35 2.95 5.99
C GLU A 38 -7.30 2.45 7.00
N ILE A 39 -6.03 2.70 6.71
CA ILE A 39 -4.88 2.30 7.52
C ILE A 39 -4.00 3.53 7.73
N CYS A 40 -3.73 3.90 8.97
CA CYS A 40 -2.82 5.02 9.24
C CYS A 40 -1.38 4.61 8.91
N VAL A 41 -0.61 5.50 8.27
CA VAL A 41 0.80 5.23 7.95
C VAL A 41 1.61 4.96 9.22
N GLY A 42 1.25 5.60 10.33
CA GLY A 42 1.87 5.37 11.64
C GLY A 42 1.68 3.95 12.18
N GLU A 43 0.71 3.18 11.67
CA GLU A 43 0.50 1.79 12.04
C GLU A 43 1.32 0.82 11.19
N ILE A 44 1.99 1.31 10.14
CA ILE A 44 2.80 0.46 9.26
C ILE A 44 4.12 0.14 9.96
N ALA A 45 4.25 -1.09 10.44
CA ALA A 45 5.46 -1.58 11.09
C ALA A 45 6.52 -2.05 10.08
N ARG A 46 6.10 -2.65 8.96
CA ARG A 46 7.03 -3.17 7.96
C ARG A 46 6.43 -3.17 6.57
N VAL A 47 7.27 -2.89 5.57
CA VAL A 47 6.89 -2.99 4.16
C VAL A 47 7.87 -3.92 3.47
N ALA A 48 7.35 -4.94 2.80
CA ALA A 48 8.12 -5.85 1.98
C ALA A 48 7.64 -5.79 0.54
N THR A 49 8.54 -6.02 -0.41
CA THR A 49 8.19 -6.24 -1.80
C THR A 49 8.74 -7.55 -2.30
N LYS A 50 7.91 -8.24 -3.08
CA LYS A 50 8.31 -9.43 -3.82
C LYS A 50 7.89 -9.24 -5.27
N GLY A 51 8.82 -9.38 -6.20
CA GLY A 51 8.54 -9.21 -7.62
C GLY A 51 9.13 -10.33 -8.45
N THR A 52 8.39 -10.73 -9.48
CA THR A 52 8.86 -11.54 -10.61
C THR A 52 9.04 -10.61 -11.82
N VAL A 53 9.69 -11.08 -12.89
CA VAL A 53 10.10 -10.28 -14.07
C VAL A 53 9.02 -9.32 -14.62
N ARG A 54 7.73 -9.62 -14.46
CA ARG A 54 6.61 -8.77 -14.95
C ARG A 54 5.61 -8.31 -13.88
N THR A 55 5.59 -8.91 -12.69
CA THR A 55 4.57 -8.67 -11.66
C THR A 55 5.20 -8.45 -10.30
N GLY A 56 4.66 -7.50 -9.55
CA GLY A 56 5.07 -7.15 -8.21
C GLY A 56 3.96 -7.41 -7.20
N THR A 57 4.37 -7.68 -5.97
CA THR A 57 3.52 -7.80 -4.78
C THR A 57 4.16 -6.95 -3.69
N VAL A 58 3.35 -6.10 -3.07
CA VAL A 58 3.74 -5.32 -1.88
C VAL A 58 3.02 -5.95 -0.69
N THR A 59 3.76 -6.25 0.36
CA THR A 59 3.21 -6.73 1.62
C THR A 59 3.45 -5.68 2.69
N VAL A 60 2.38 -5.22 3.31
CA VAL A 60 2.40 -4.22 4.39
C VAL A 60 2.03 -4.94 5.68
N GLY A 61 2.97 -4.99 6.62
CA GLY A 61 2.74 -5.47 7.98
C GLY A 61 2.41 -4.30 8.89
N LEU A 62 1.31 -4.41 9.60
CA LEU A 62 0.83 -3.42 10.57
C LEU A 62 1.38 -3.75 11.96
N ALA A 63 1.48 -2.73 12.82
CA ALA A 63 1.96 -2.84 14.19
C ALA A 63 1.06 -3.72 15.07
N ASP A 64 -0.24 -3.75 14.78
CA ASP A 64 -1.22 -4.63 15.43
C ASP A 64 -1.09 -6.11 15.00
N GLY A 65 -0.19 -6.42 14.06
CA GLY A 65 -0.02 -7.77 13.50
C GLY A 65 -0.87 -8.05 12.26
N GLY A 66 -1.69 -7.09 11.83
CA GLY A 66 -2.40 -7.14 10.55
C GLY A 66 -1.44 -7.20 9.35
N LEU A 67 -1.86 -7.87 8.28
CA LEU A 67 -1.05 -8.01 7.07
C LEU A 67 -1.89 -7.74 5.83
N LEU A 68 -1.44 -6.79 5.01
CA LEU A 68 -2.02 -6.49 3.71
C LEU A 68 -1.10 -6.99 2.59
N ALA A 69 -1.62 -7.83 1.71
CA ALA A 69 -0.92 -8.25 0.50
C ALA A 69 -1.55 -7.62 -0.73
N ILE A 70 -0.87 -6.63 -1.32
CA ILE A 70 -1.25 -5.96 -2.56
C ILE A 70 -0.57 -6.66 -3.73
N ARG A 71 -1.36 -7.37 -4.54
CA ARG A 71 -0.93 -8.18 -5.69
C ARG A 71 -1.42 -7.55 -7.01
N GLY A 72 -0.86 -8.02 -8.12
CA GLY A 72 -1.26 -7.56 -9.46
C GLY A 72 -0.62 -6.24 -9.88
N LEU A 73 0.32 -5.72 -9.09
CA LEU A 73 1.09 -4.54 -9.44
C LEU A 73 2.08 -4.87 -10.57
N ARG A 74 2.40 -3.90 -11.42
CA ARG A 74 3.60 -4.03 -12.25
C ARG A 74 4.83 -3.88 -11.35
N LEU A 75 5.95 -4.46 -11.76
CA LEU A 75 7.19 -4.41 -10.98
C LEU A 75 7.63 -2.97 -10.66
N ARG A 76 7.42 -2.03 -11.60
CA ARG A 76 7.72 -0.60 -11.41
C ARG A 76 6.83 0.01 -10.32
N ASP A 77 5.52 -0.19 -10.42
CA ASP A 77 4.55 0.32 -9.44
C ASP A 77 4.78 -0.28 -8.05
N ALA A 78 5.08 -1.59 -7.97
CA ALA A 78 5.40 -2.23 -6.70
C ALA A 78 6.66 -1.64 -6.03
N ARG A 79 7.73 -1.40 -6.81
CA ARG A 79 8.95 -0.74 -6.28
C ARG A 79 8.68 0.69 -5.85
N LEU A 80 7.88 1.42 -6.62
CA LEU A 80 7.54 2.80 -6.31
C LEU A 80 6.66 2.88 -5.05
N ALA A 81 5.61 2.06 -4.97
CA ALA A 81 4.76 1.94 -3.79
C ALA A 81 5.57 1.57 -2.54
N HIS A 82 6.48 0.59 -2.64
CA HIS A 82 7.36 0.24 -1.54
C HIS A 82 8.23 1.40 -1.07
N ARG A 83 8.90 2.09 -2.01
CA ARG A 83 9.75 3.24 -1.67
C ARG A 83 8.94 4.36 -1.01
N THR A 84 7.75 4.65 -1.53
CA THR A 84 6.87 5.68 -0.95
C THR A 84 6.40 5.27 0.43
N LEU A 85 5.92 4.04 0.61
CA LEU A 85 5.49 3.52 1.91
C LEU A 85 6.61 3.54 2.94
N VAL A 86 7.81 3.07 2.58
CA VAL A 86 8.98 3.10 3.47
C VAL A 86 9.36 4.54 3.81
N ARG A 87 9.25 5.48 2.87
CA ARG A 87 9.53 6.90 3.11
C ARG A 87 8.49 7.55 4.02
N LEU A 88 7.22 7.18 3.88
CA LEU A 88 6.14 7.71 4.72
C LEU A 88 6.18 7.10 6.13
N ALA A 89 6.34 5.78 6.24
CA ALA A 89 6.43 5.08 7.52
C ALA A 89 7.75 5.36 8.26
N GLY A 90 8.87 5.44 7.54
CA GLY A 90 10.19 5.75 8.09
C GLY A 90 10.51 7.24 8.17
N GLY A 91 9.67 8.11 7.63
CA GLY A 91 9.84 9.58 7.66
C GLY A 91 9.51 10.22 9.01
N ARG A 92 9.12 9.42 10.01
CA ARG A 92 8.88 9.84 11.41
C ARG A 92 10.11 9.70 12.32
N ASP A 93 11.32 9.76 11.75
CA ASP A 93 12.57 9.85 12.51
C ASP A 93 13.40 11.02 11.96
N HIS A 94 13.12 12.23 12.48
CA HIS A 94 14.06 13.28 12.92
C HIS A 94 13.26 14.52 13.34
#